data_AF-A0A7S2G5U2-F1
#
_entry.id   AF-A0A7S2G5U2-F1
#
_cell.length_a   1.000
_cell.length_b   1.000
_cell.length_c   1.000
_cell.angle_alpha   90.00
_cell.angle_beta   90.00
_cell.angle_gamma   90.00
#
_symmetry.space_group_name_H-M   'P 1'
#
loop_
_entity.id
_entity.type
_entity.pdbx_description
1 polymer ?
#
loop_
_entity_poly.entity_id
_entity_poly.type
_entity_poly.pdbx_seq_one_letter_code
_entity_poly.pdbx_strand_id
1 'polypeptide(L)'
;VTQMQAMQSKMKLDKIKLQAVSEDVVLRAMNVVVDENKYPMMIADLYGKHRTGTVVACLRKLQRWNLASVFEEYRRFAGNKRRLQNEQFIELFDVDLVHVPANAPAFLR
;
A
#
# COMPACT_ATOMS: atom_id res chain seq x y z
N VAL A 1 -0.10 11.04 -35.58
CA VAL A 1 0.13 11.73 -34.28
C VAL A 1 -0.56 11.01 -33.12
N THR A 2 -1.86 10.69 -33.23
CA THR A 2 -2.67 10.07 -32.16
C THR A 2 -2.20 8.67 -31.72
N GLN A 3 -1.77 7.80 -32.65
CA GLN A 3 -1.28 6.45 -32.31
C GLN A 3 0.07 6.46 -31.57
N MET A 4 0.99 7.36 -31.94
CA MET A 4 2.28 7.49 -31.24
C MET A 4 2.10 8.04 -29.83
N GLN A 5 1.18 9.00 -29.64
CA GLN A 5 0.82 9.50 -28.29
C GLN A 5 0.18 8.41 -27.42
N ALA A 6 -0.72 7.58 -27.99
CA ALA A 6 -1.32 6.46 -27.27
C ALA A 6 -0.29 5.37 -26.88
N MET A 7 0.70 5.12 -27.75
CA MET A 7 1.78 4.18 -27.45
C MET A 7 2.67 4.71 -26.33
N GLN A 8 3.02 5.99 -26.36
CA GLN A 8 3.81 6.65 -25.31
C GLN A 8 3.08 6.68 -23.96
N SER A 9 1.77 6.96 -23.96
CA SER A 9 0.97 6.97 -22.73
C SER A 9 0.85 5.56 -22.14
N LYS A 10 0.69 4.52 -22.96
CA LYS A 10 0.68 3.12 -22.53
C LYS A 10 2.02 2.69 -21.93
N MET A 11 3.15 2.99 -22.58
CA MET A 11 4.48 2.71 -22.03
C MET A 11 4.73 3.42 -20.69
N LYS A 12 4.31 4.68 -20.58
CA LYS A 12 4.42 5.44 -19.33
C LYS A 12 3.58 4.81 -18.22
N LEU A 13 2.36 4.38 -18.56
CA LEU A 13 1.48 3.69 -17.62
C LEU A 13 2.05 2.35 -17.17
N ASP A 14 2.66 1.58 -18.07
CA ASP A 14 3.26 0.30 -17.73
C ASP A 14 4.53 0.47 -16.87
N LYS A 15 5.33 1.52 -17.11
CA LYS A 15 6.42 1.92 -16.19
C LYS A 15 5.89 2.29 -14.80
N ILE A 16 4.84 3.12 -14.73
CA ILE A 16 4.19 3.50 -13.46
C ILE A 16 3.63 2.28 -12.74
N LYS A 17 3.08 1.31 -13.48
CA LYS A 17 2.62 0.04 -12.93
C LYS A 17 3.79 -0.75 -12.37
N LEU A 18 4.95 -0.82 -13.03
CA LEU A 18 6.06 -1.69 -12.64
C LEU A 18 6.92 -1.13 -11.49
N GLN A 19 6.80 0.17 -11.19
CA GLN A 19 7.61 0.80 -10.15
C GLN A 19 7.30 0.21 -8.77
N ALA A 20 8.35 -0.25 -8.09
CA ALA A 20 8.28 -0.72 -6.72
C ALA A 20 7.79 0.39 -5.77
N VAL A 21 7.08 0.01 -4.71
CA VAL A 21 6.65 0.94 -3.68
C VAL A 21 7.89 1.31 -2.85
N SER A 22 8.15 2.61 -2.67
CA SER A 22 9.23 3.07 -1.79
C SER A 22 8.73 3.19 -0.35
N GLU A 23 9.64 2.97 0.61
CA GLU A 23 9.36 3.06 2.04
C GLU A 23 8.82 4.44 2.44
N ASP A 24 9.46 5.51 1.97
CA ASP A 24 9.00 6.89 2.20
C ASP A 24 7.53 7.11 1.79
N VAL A 25 7.11 6.55 0.64
CA VAL A 25 5.71 6.65 0.21
C VAL A 25 4.77 5.94 1.18
N VAL A 26 5.16 4.77 1.70
CA VAL A 26 4.37 4.03 2.69
C VAL A 26 4.34 4.76 4.02
N LEU A 27 5.47 5.28 4.50
CA LEU A 27 5.54 6.03 5.76
C LEU A 27 4.67 7.29 5.71
N ARG A 28 4.72 8.06 4.62
CA ARG A 28 3.83 9.22 4.44
C ARG A 28 2.36 8.82 4.43
N ALA A 29 2.01 7.70 3.78
CA ALA A 29 0.64 7.19 3.79
C ALA A 29 0.23 6.77 5.20
N MET A 30 1.11 6.06 5.93
CA MET A 30 0.85 5.60 7.30
C MET A 30 0.61 6.77 8.24
N ASN A 31 1.38 7.86 8.14
CA ASN A 31 1.19 9.07 8.94
C ASN A 31 -0.20 9.70 8.77
N VAL A 32 -0.84 9.54 7.60
CA VAL A 32 -2.23 9.97 7.38
C VAL A 32 -3.22 8.96 7.93
N VAL A 33 -2.94 7.66 7.78
CA VAL A 33 -3.81 6.56 8.23
C VAL A 33 -3.88 6.46 9.75
N VAL A 34 -2.81 6.79 10.48
CA VAL A 34 -2.80 6.72 11.95
C VAL A 34 -3.39 7.97 12.63
N ASP A 35 -3.85 8.97 11.88
CA ASP A 35 -4.47 10.18 12.41
C ASP A 35 -6.01 10.09 12.33
N GLU A 36 -6.67 9.94 13.48
CA GLU A 36 -8.14 9.83 13.57
C GLU A 36 -8.86 11.04 12.95
N ASN A 37 -8.25 12.23 12.94
CA ASN A 37 -8.87 13.43 12.37
C ASN A 37 -9.01 13.38 10.84
N LYS A 38 -8.36 12.41 10.18
CA LYS A 38 -8.43 12.24 8.72
C LYS A 38 -9.60 11.36 8.29
N TYR A 39 -10.31 10.76 9.24
CA TYR A 39 -11.43 9.87 8.95
C TYR A 39 -12.75 10.65 8.77
N PRO A 40 -13.66 10.19 7.88
CA PRO A 40 -13.53 9.01 7.00
C PRO A 40 -12.59 9.25 5.82
N MET A 41 -11.77 8.25 5.48
CA MET A 41 -10.82 8.31 4.36
C MET A 41 -10.91 7.09 3.44
N MET A 42 -10.47 7.25 2.17
CA MET A 42 -10.35 6.17 1.19
C MET A 42 -8.90 6.04 0.73
N ILE A 43 -8.35 4.83 0.80
CA ILE A 43 -7.01 4.50 0.29
C ILE A 43 -7.17 3.81 -1.08
N ALA A 44 -6.69 4.45 -2.15
CA ALA A 44 -6.83 3.91 -3.50
C ALA A 44 -5.59 4.15 -4.35
N ASP A 45 -5.26 3.17 -5.19
CA ASP A 45 -4.39 3.30 -6.34
C ASP A 45 -5.23 3.12 -7.62
N LEU A 46 -4.58 3.09 -8.79
CA LEU A 46 -5.29 2.98 -10.07
C LEU A 46 -6.27 1.79 -10.17
N TYR A 47 -6.00 0.69 -9.46
CA TYR A 47 -6.83 -0.52 -9.50
C TYR A 47 -7.23 -1.04 -8.11
N GLY A 48 -6.82 -0.36 -7.05
CA GLY A 48 -6.97 -0.78 -5.65
C GLY A 48 -6.16 -2.02 -5.26
N LYS A 49 -5.05 -2.33 -5.96
CA LYS A 49 -4.39 -3.65 -5.81
C LYS A 49 -3.01 -3.60 -5.17
N HIS A 50 -2.08 -2.88 -5.78
CA HIS A 50 -0.66 -3.07 -5.46
C HIS A 50 -0.22 -2.11 -4.36
N ARG A 51 -0.31 -0.80 -4.59
CA ARG A 51 0.11 0.20 -3.60
C ARG A 51 -0.89 0.24 -2.45
N THR A 52 -2.19 0.22 -2.77
CA THR A 52 -3.25 0.11 -1.77
C THR A 52 -3.06 -1.12 -0.90
N GLY A 53 -2.91 -2.29 -1.51
CA GLY A 53 -2.70 -3.54 -0.78
C GLY A 53 -1.43 -3.52 0.07
N THR A 54 -0.36 -2.87 -0.40
CA THR A 54 0.89 -2.73 0.38
C THR A 54 0.69 -1.87 1.62
N VAL A 55 0.06 -0.70 1.49
CA VAL A 55 -0.22 0.19 2.63
C VAL A 55 -1.15 -0.48 3.63
N VAL A 56 -2.23 -1.12 3.15
CA VAL A 56 -3.16 -1.85 4.03
C VAL A 56 -2.47 -3.01 4.74
N ALA A 57 -1.61 -3.76 4.05
CA ALA A 57 -0.84 -4.84 4.67
C ALA A 57 0.15 -4.32 5.74
N CYS A 58 0.80 -3.18 5.50
CA CYS A 58 1.65 -2.53 6.51
C CYS A 58 0.84 -2.05 7.72
N LEU A 59 -0.39 -1.55 7.50
CA LEU A 59 -1.33 -1.25 8.57
C LEU A 59 -1.68 -2.51 9.38
N ARG A 60 -1.94 -3.66 8.74
CA ARG A 60 -2.19 -4.92 9.46
C ARG A 60 -0.98 -5.37 10.28
N LYS A 61 0.24 -5.20 9.77
CA LYS A 61 1.46 -5.44 10.56
C LYS A 61 1.52 -4.54 11.79
N LEU A 62 1.19 -3.26 11.65
CA LEU A 62 1.11 -2.33 12.79
C LEU A 62 0.05 -2.77 13.81
N GLN A 63 -1.07 -3.32 13.34
CA GLN A 63 -2.11 -3.96 14.17
C GLN A 63 -1.68 -5.33 14.75
N ARG A 64 -0.40 -5.72 14.61
CA ARG A 64 0.18 -6.98 15.09
C ARG A 64 -0.51 -8.23 14.54
N TRP A 65 -1.06 -8.16 13.33
CA TRP A 65 -1.52 -9.35 12.64
C TRP A 65 -0.32 -10.26 12.31
N ASN A 66 -0.54 -11.57 12.37
CA ASN A 66 0.49 -12.52 11.93
C ASN A 66 0.71 -12.38 10.40
N LEU A 67 1.95 -12.58 9.96
CA LEU A 67 2.34 -12.31 8.57
C LEU A 67 1.58 -13.19 7.55
N ALA A 68 1.20 -14.41 7.93
CA ALA A 68 0.42 -15.29 7.05
C ALA A 68 -0.98 -14.71 6.75
N SER A 69 -1.67 -14.19 7.77
CA SER A 69 -2.96 -13.51 7.61
C SER A 69 -2.84 -12.21 6.80
N VAL A 70 -1.76 -11.45 7.01
CA VAL A 70 -1.48 -10.24 6.21
C VAL A 70 -1.34 -10.61 4.72
N PHE A 71 -0.58 -11.65 4.40
CA PHE A 71 -0.41 -12.10 3.03
C PHE A 71 -1.68 -12.70 2.44
N GLU A 72 -2.50 -13.38 3.22
CA GLU A 72 -3.79 -13.88 2.76
C GLU A 72 -4.70 -12.73 2.32
N GLU A 73 -4.84 -11.69 3.15
CA GLU A 73 -5.62 -10.48 2.82
C GLU A 73 -5.07 -9.81 1.55
N TYR A 74 -3.75 -9.56 1.51
CA TYR A 74 -3.10 -8.95 0.34
C TYR A 74 -3.36 -9.74 -0.95
N ARG A 75 -3.16 -11.07 -0.92
CA ARG A 75 -3.34 -11.94 -2.09
C ARG A 75 -4.79 -11.99 -2.54
N ARG A 76 -5.75 -11.97 -1.60
CA ARG A 76 -7.18 -11.94 -1.89
C ARG A 76 -7.56 -10.70 -2.71
N PHE A 77 -7.03 -9.53 -2.37
CA PHE A 77 -7.30 -8.29 -3.12
C PHE A 77 -6.47 -8.13 -4.40
N ALA A 78 -5.21 -8.57 -4.40
CA ALA A 78 -4.35 -8.51 -5.58
C ALA A 78 -4.78 -9.52 -6.67
N GLY A 79 -5.35 -10.66 -6.28
CA GLY A 79 -5.75 -11.75 -7.16
C GLY A 79 -4.59 -12.28 -8.01
N ASN A 80 -4.89 -12.67 -9.25
CA ASN A 80 -3.92 -13.29 -10.17
C ASN A 80 -2.75 -12.38 -10.58
N LYS A 81 -2.78 -11.09 -10.23
CA LYS A 81 -1.72 -10.13 -10.56
C LYS A 81 -0.82 -9.79 -9.37
N ARG A 82 -0.83 -10.59 -8.31
CA ARG A 82 0.07 -10.42 -7.15
C ARG A 82 1.53 -10.33 -7.57
N ARG A 83 2.32 -9.60 -6.80
CA ARG A 83 3.74 -9.38 -7.07
C ARG A 83 4.56 -9.76 -5.86
N LEU A 84 5.56 -10.61 -6.09
CA LEU A 84 6.47 -11.06 -5.05
C LEU A 84 7.19 -9.88 -4.38
N GLN A 85 7.57 -8.85 -5.15
CA GLN A 85 8.22 -7.64 -4.63
C GLN A 85 7.37 -6.91 -3.59
N ASN A 86 6.04 -6.92 -3.73
CA ASN A 86 5.15 -6.31 -2.74
C ASN A 86 5.05 -7.19 -1.48
N GLU A 87 4.98 -8.52 -1.62
CA GLU A 87 5.02 -9.42 -0.46
C GLU A 87 6.35 -9.29 0.31
N GLN A 88 7.48 -9.22 -0.39
CA GLN A 88 8.80 -8.98 0.20
C GLN A 88 8.90 -7.61 0.89
N PHE A 89 8.36 -6.56 0.27
CA PHE A 89 8.30 -5.25 0.91
C PHE A 89 7.49 -5.30 2.21
N ILE A 90 6.30 -5.94 2.18
CA ILE A 90 5.44 -6.08 3.36
C ILE A 90 6.20 -6.83 4.46
N GLU A 91 6.89 -7.93 4.14
CA GLU A 91 7.68 -8.72 5.09
C GLU A 91 8.73 -7.86 5.79
N LEU A 92 9.51 -7.11 5.01
CA LEU A 92 10.67 -6.35 5.47
C LEU A 92 10.33 -4.97 6.04
N PHE A 93 9.13 -4.46 5.81
CA PHE A 93 8.74 -3.13 6.30
C PHE A 93 8.80 -3.05 7.82
N ASP A 94 9.63 -2.15 8.33
CA ASP A 94 9.77 -1.87 9.76
C ASP A 94 8.62 -0.97 10.24
N VAL A 95 7.75 -1.52 11.08
CA VAL A 95 6.57 -0.81 11.59
C VAL A 95 6.94 0.20 12.69
N ASP A 96 8.11 0.05 13.32
CA ASP A 96 8.56 0.94 14.39
C ASP A 96 8.94 2.34 13.87
N LEU A 97 9.10 2.48 12.54
CA LEU A 97 9.27 3.75 11.85
C LEU A 97 7.98 4.58 11.79
N VAL A 98 6.81 3.98 12.05
CA VAL A 98 5.52 4.68 12.01
C VAL A 98 5.28 5.40 13.34
N HIS A 99 5.23 6.73 13.31
CA HIS A 99 4.92 7.51 14.49
C HIS A 99 3.41 7.54 14.76
N VAL A 100 2.95 6.74 15.71
CA VAL A 100 1.53 6.68 16.12
C VAL A 100 1.20 7.84 17.07
N PRO A 101 0.29 8.76 16.72
CA PRO A 101 -0.05 9.90 17.57
C PRO A 101 -0.98 9.50 18.72
N ALA A 102 -1.11 10.35 19.74
CA ALA A 102 -1.97 10.09 20.90
C ALA A 102 -3.46 9.92 20.52
N ASN A 103 -3.90 10.64 19.48
CA ASN A 103 -5.24 10.56 18.91
C ASN A 103 -5.37 9.45 17.85
N ALA A 104 -4.61 8.37 17.95
CA ALA A 104 -4.70 7.27 16.99
C ALA A 104 -6.09 6.60 16.99
N PRO A 105 -6.54 6.10 15.82
CA PRO A 105 -7.76 5.33 15.68
C PRO A 105 -7.93 4.21 16.69
N ALA A 106 -9.15 4.01 17.18
CA ALA A 106 -9.45 2.97 18.15
C ALA A 106 -9.05 1.55 17.68
N PHE A 107 -9.05 1.28 16.37
CA PHE A 107 -8.63 -0.01 15.81
C PHE A 107 -7.11 -0.26 15.85
N LEU A 108 -6.30 0.71 16.28
CA LEU A 108 -4.86 0.57 16.51
C LEU A 108 -4.51 0.31 17.98
N ARG A 109 -5.49 0.42 18.89
CA ARG A 109 -5.30 0.19 20.33
C ARG A 109 -5.47 -1.27 20.73
#